data_AF-A0A523GUH8-F1
#
_entry.id   AF-A0A523GUH8-F1
#
_cell.length_a   1.000
_cell.length_b   1.000
_cell.length_c   1.000
_cell.angle_alpha   90.00
_cell.angle_beta   90.00
_cell.angle_gamma   90.00
#
_symmetry.space_group_name_H-M   'P 1'
#
loop_
_entity.id
_entity.type
_entity.pdbx_description
1 polymer ?
#
loop_
_entity_poly.entity_id
_entity_poly.type
_entity_poly.pdbx_seq_one_letter_code
_entity_poly.pdbx_strand_id
1 'polypeptide(L)' 'MLDVFLTVDVEVWCDGWNDLDTKFPNAFKQYIYGPTSRGNYGLPYQLCKLQEHGLTGIFFVEPLFSTRFGLNSLT' A
#
# COMPACT_ATOMS: atom_id res chain seq x y z
N MET A 1 -12.02 -28.01 -9.10
CA MET A 1 -11.11 -26.86 -9.29
C MET A 1 -11.08 -26.12 -7.97
N LEU A 2 -9.90 -25.69 -7.51
CA LEU A 2 -9.76 -24.98 -6.23
C LEU A 2 -9.98 -23.48 -6.46
N ASP A 3 -10.82 -22.86 -5.65
CA ASP A 3 -10.96 -21.40 -5.65
C ASP A 3 -9.78 -20.78 -4.89
N VAL A 4 -9.05 -19.89 -5.56
CA VAL A 4 -7.88 -19.20 -5.01
C VAL A 4 -8.16 -17.71 -4.96
N PHE A 5 -8.01 -17.13 -3.77
CA PHE A 5 -8.19 -15.70 -3.53
C PHE A 5 -6.85 -15.07 -3.16
N LEU A 6 -6.49 -14.00 -3.84
CA LEU A 6 -5.32 -13.18 -3.52
C LEU A 6 -5.77 -12.00 -2.66
N THR A 7 -5.41 -12.02 -1.39
CA THR A 7 -5.72 -10.95 -0.43
C THR A 7 -4.43 -10.31 0.06
N VAL A 8 -4.42 -8.99 0.20
CA VAL A 8 -3.27 -8.22 0.65
C VAL A 8 -3.71 -7.24 1.73
N ASP A 9 -3.06 -7.32 2.89
CA ASP A 9 -3.16 -6.30 3.93
C ASP A 9 -2.17 -5.17 3.60
N VAL A 10 -2.69 -3.96 3.39
CA VAL A 10 -1.90 -2.78 3.02
C VAL A 10 -1.62 -1.96 4.27
N GLU A 11 -0.37 -2.00 4.72
CA GLU A 11 0.07 -1.39 5.98
C GLU A 11 1.20 -0.38 5.80
N VAL A 12 1.19 0.69 6.61
CA VAL A 12 2.24 1.70 6.73
C VAL A 12 2.70 1.78 8.19
N TRP A 13 3.94 1.36 8.44
CA TRP A 13 4.51 1.35 9.78
C TRP A 13 5.33 2.62 10.05
N CYS A 14 4.92 3.42 11.04
CA CYS A 14 5.59 4.68 11.40
C CYS A 14 6.47 4.56 12.67
N ASP A 15 6.94 3.35 13.00
CA ASP A 15 7.73 3.06 14.21
C ASP A 15 7.07 3.59 15.49
N GLY A 16 5.75 3.36 15.61
CA GLY A 16 4.90 3.78 16.74
C GLY A 16 4.00 4.97 16.43
N TRP A 17 3.28 5.45 17.46
CA TRP A 17 2.24 6.48 17.36
C TRP A 17 2.73 7.91 17.61
N ASN A 18 4.00 8.08 18.01
CA ASN A 18 4.59 9.40 18.23
C ASN A 18 5.07 10.00 16.90
N ASP A 19 4.74 11.28 16.68
CA ASP A 19 5.15 12.09 15.53
C ASP A 19 4.71 11.54 14.16
N LEU A 20 3.51 10.96 14.11
CA LEU A 20 2.97 10.32 12.90
C LEU A 20 2.98 11.23 11.68
N ASP A 21 2.54 12.48 11.80
CA ASP A 21 2.44 13.37 10.63
C ASP A 21 3.81 13.66 10.00
N THR A 22 4.87 13.67 10.80
CA THR A 22 6.25 13.84 10.32
C THR A 22 6.81 12.56 9.69
N LYS A 23 6.51 11.39 10.27
CA LYS A 23 7.05 10.10 9.82
C LYS A 23 6.29 9.52 8.62
N PHE A 24 4.98 9.74 8.59
CA PHE A 24 4.07 9.10 7.65
C PHE A 24 4.46 9.31 6.18
N PRO A 25 4.85 10.52 5.70
CA PRO A 25 5.21 10.70 4.30
C PRO A 25 6.36 9.80 3.84
N ASN A 26 7.39 9.61 4.68
CA ASN A 26 8.51 8.74 4.35
C ASN A 26 8.12 7.26 4.43
N ALA A 27 7.38 6.87 5.48
CA ALA A 27 6.86 5.52 5.63
C ALA A 27 5.95 5.13 4.44
N PHE A 28 5.01 5.99 4.06
CA PHE A 28 4.14 5.79 2.90
C PHE A 28 4.95 5.60 1.63
N LYS A 29 5.96 6.45 1.39
CA LYS A 29 6.84 6.28 0.23
C LYS A 29 7.53 4.93 0.23
N GLN A 30 8.06 4.51 1.38
CA GLN A 30 8.77 3.24 1.52
C GLN A 30 7.85 2.04 1.32
N TYR A 31 6.70 1.99 2.00
CA TYR A 31 5.84 0.80 2.03
C TYR A 31 4.86 0.72 0.85
N ILE A 32 4.34 1.86 0.37
CA ILE A 32 3.35 1.88 -0.71
C ILE A 32 4.00 1.96 -2.08
N TYR A 33 5.05 2.78 -2.27
CA TYR A 33 5.74 2.86 -3.56
C TYR A 33 6.94 1.90 -3.66
N GLY A 34 7.57 1.53 -2.55
CA GLY A 34 8.68 0.56 -2.53
C GLY A 34 9.86 0.95 -3.42
N PRO A 35 10.41 2.18 -3.33
CA PRO A 35 11.50 2.61 -4.19
C PRO A 35 12.78 1.82 -3.90
N THR A 36 13.42 1.35 -4.96
CA THR A 36 14.73 0.70 -4.95
C THR A 36 15.60 1.28 -6.06
N SER A 37 16.89 0.93 -6.07
CA SER A 37 17.80 1.30 -7.17
C SER A 37 17.40 0.72 -8.54
N ARG A 38 16.50 -0.28 -8.58
CA ARG A 38 16.04 -0.97 -9.79
C ARG A 38 14.58 -0.66 -10.14
N GLY A 39 13.98 0.35 -9.51
CA GLY A 39 12.58 0.72 -9.70
C GLY A 39 11.73 0.58 -8.44
N ASN A 40 10.43 0.81 -8.62
CA ASN A 40 9.44 0.82 -7.55
C ASN A 40 8.73 -0.53 -7.49
N TYR A 41 8.79 -1.22 -6.35
CA TYR A 41 8.25 -2.57 -6.15
C TYR A 41 7.16 -2.64 -5.07
N GLY A 42 6.54 -1.50 -4.76
CA GLY A 42 5.38 -1.43 -3.85
C GLY A 42 4.05 -1.81 -4.52
N LEU A 43 2.95 -1.29 -3.96
CA LEU A 43 1.58 -1.57 -4.38
C LEU A 43 1.33 -1.37 -5.89
N PRO A 44 1.78 -0.29 -6.55
CA PRO A 44 1.56 -0.14 -8.00
C PRO A 44 2.17 -1.26 -8.84
N TYR A 45 3.33 -1.78 -8.45
CA TYR A 45 3.97 -2.90 -9.15
C TYR A 45 3.13 -4.18 -9.01
N GLN A 46 2.63 -4.46 -7.81
CA GLN A 46 1.78 -5.62 -7.55
C GLN A 46 0.48 -5.56 -8.35
N LEU A 47 -0.18 -4.40 -8.38
CA LEU A 47 -1.39 -4.18 -9.19
C LEU A 47 -1.14 -4.39 -10.68
N CYS A 48 -0.02 -3.87 -11.20
CA CYS A 48 0.39 -4.09 -12.58
C CYS A 48 0.56 -5.58 -12.89
N LYS A 49 1.24 -6.33 -12.01
CA LYS A 49 1.43 -7.77 -12.19
C LYS A 49 0.12 -8.55 -12.16
N LEU A 50 -0.80 -8.21 -11.26
CA LEU A 50 -2.13 -8.84 -11.24
C LEU A 50 -2.87 -8.58 -12.56
N GLN A 51 -2.84 -7.33 -13.05
CA GLN A 51 -3.48 -6.94 -14.31
C GLN A 51 -2.85 -7.66 -15.52
N GLU A 52 -1.52 -7.73 -15.62
CA GLU A 52 -0.78 -8.44 -16.68
C GLU A 52 -1.17 -9.93 -16.78
N HIS A 53 -1.54 -10.54 -15.65
CA HIS A 53 -1.95 -11.94 -15.57
C HIS A 53 -3.47 -12.15 -15.59
N GLY A 54 -4.28 -11.08 -15.73
CA GLY A 54 -5.74 -11.17 -15.70
C GLY A 54 -6.30 -11.62 -14.34
N LEU A 55 -5.56 -11.39 -13.25
CA LEU A 55 -5.91 -11.79 -11.90
C LEU A 55 -6.59 -10.64 -11.14
N THR A 56 -7.53 -11.01 -10.27
CA THR A 56 -8.16 -10.07 -9.32
C THR A 56 -7.55 -10.27 -7.93
N GLY A 57 -7.33 -9.17 -7.21
CA GLY A 57 -6.89 -9.17 -5.82
C GLY A 57 -7.77 -8.29 -4.95
N ILE A 58 -7.84 -8.61 -3.66
CA ILE A 58 -8.55 -7.84 -2.64
C ILE A 58 -7.51 -7.16 -1.76
N PHE A 59 -7.58 -5.83 -1.63
CA PHE A 59 -6.62 -5.03 -0.88
C PHE A 59 -7.31 -4.38 0.31
N PHE A 60 -6.95 -4.81 1.51
CA PHE A 60 -7.46 -4.25 2.75
C PHE A 60 -6.61 -3.05 3.14
N VAL A 61 -7.19 -1.84 3.06
CA VAL A 61 -6.50 -0.59 3.36
C VAL A 61 -6.72 -0.24 4.82
N GLU A 62 -5.64 -0.03 5.56
CA GLU A 62 -5.73 0.22 7.00
C GLU A 62 -6.44 1.56 7.36
N PRO A 63 -6.99 1.68 8.58
CA PRO A 63 -7.59 2.92 9.07
C PRO A 63 -6.62 4.10 9.16
N LEU A 64 -5.36 3.91 9.57
CA LEU A 64 -4.41 5.02 9.70
C LEU A 64 -4.29 5.80 8.39
N PHE A 65 -4.18 5.09 7.26
CA PHE A 65 -4.22 5.73 5.98
C PHE A 65 -5.63 6.25 5.66
N SER A 66 -6.64 5.38 5.60
CA SER A 66 -7.96 5.73 5.04
C SER A 66 -8.70 6.83 5.81
N THR A 67 -8.48 6.97 7.12
CA THR A 67 -9.20 7.95 7.95
C THR A 67 -8.39 9.21 8.29
N ARG A 68 -7.05 9.15 8.34
CA ARG A 68 -6.20 10.30 8.74
C ARG A 68 -5.50 10.94 7.56
N PHE A 69 -4.83 10.16 6.72
CA PHE A 69 -3.93 10.70 5.69
C PHE A 69 -4.51 10.64 4.27
N GLY A 70 -5.43 9.71 3.99
CA GLY A 70 -6.01 9.46 2.67
C GLY A 70 -7.12 10.44 2.28
N LEU A 71 -7.69 11.18 3.24
CA LEU A 71 -8.77 12.14 2.96
C LEU A 71 -8.34 13.26 2.01
N ASN A 72 -7.09 13.73 2.13
CA ASN A 72 -6.54 14.80 1.29
C ASN A 72 -6.37 14.36 -0.18
N SER A 73 -6.39 13.06 -0.48
CA SER A 73 -6.27 12.53 -1.85
C SER A 73 -7.64 12.38 -2.56
N LEU A 74 -8.74 12.67 -1.87
CA LEU A 74 -10.11 12.56 -2.39
C LEU A 74 -10.71 13.91 -2.81
N THR A 75 -10.00 15.01 -2.57
CA THR A 75 -10.39 16.40 -2.88
C THR A 75 -9.49 17.00 -3.94
#